data_AF-A0A373RU45-F1
#
_entry.id   AF-A0A373RU45-F1
#
_cell.length_a   1.000
_cell.length_b   1.000
_cell.length_c   1.000
_cell.angle_alpha   90.00
_cell.angle_beta   90.00
_cell.angle_gamma   90.00
#
_symmetry.space_group_name_H-M   'P 1'
#
loop_
_entity.id
_entity.type
_entity.pdbx_description
1 polymer ?
#
loop_
_entity_poly.entity_id
_entity_poly.type
_entity_poly.pdbx_seq_one_letter_code
_entity_poly.pdbx_strand_id
1 'polypeptide(L)'
;MSGLDKNRKRNQTICFRMTPEERRELEARIIVSGMPKGKYFIQSLLYQEIRIAVGKYQSDRLRLEIRRLRERLEDINTENKELQETLVDCRALMKQIIKITGGDSGVRLMANDFRTVMQDDEK
;
A
#
# COMPACT_ATOMS: atom_id res chain seq x y z
N MET A 1 22.02 21.58 -2.55
CA MET A 1 22.16 20.12 -2.77
C MET A 1 21.10 19.67 -3.78
N SER A 2 21.42 19.64 -5.08
CA SER A 2 20.41 19.41 -6.15
C SER A 2 20.90 18.48 -7.27
N GLY A 3 21.82 17.55 -6.93
CA GLY A 3 22.43 16.63 -7.90
C GLY A 3 22.29 15.13 -7.60
N LEU A 4 21.77 14.74 -6.42
CA LEU A 4 21.84 13.35 -5.92
C LEU A 4 20.65 12.45 -6.28
N ASP A 5 19.57 13.00 -6.85
CA ASP A 5 18.35 12.24 -7.16
C ASP A 5 18.16 11.92 -8.65
N LYS A 6 19.09 12.33 -9.53
CA LYS A 6 19.06 11.95 -10.94
C LYS A 6 19.28 10.41 -11.02
N ASN A 7 18.25 9.68 -11.42
CA ASN A 7 18.20 8.21 -11.63
C ASN A 7 17.94 7.32 -10.41
N ARG A 8 17.43 7.86 -9.30
CA ARG A 8 16.94 7.01 -8.21
C ARG A 8 15.54 6.48 -8.51
N LYS A 9 15.35 5.14 -8.44
CA LYS A 9 14.02 4.50 -8.54
C LYS A 9 13.01 5.05 -7.52
N ARG A 10 13.49 5.53 -6.37
CA ARG A 10 12.69 6.14 -5.30
C ARG A 10 13.30 7.50 -4.96
N ASN A 11 12.96 8.52 -5.74
CA ASN A 11 13.49 9.89 -5.63
C ASN A 11 12.66 10.81 -4.72
N GLN A 12 11.53 10.34 -4.18
CA GLN A 12 10.68 11.11 -3.27
C GLN A 12 10.93 10.70 -1.81
N THR A 13 11.07 11.70 -0.93
CA THR A 13 11.25 11.50 0.51
C THR A 13 9.94 11.78 1.24
N ILE A 14 9.51 10.86 2.10
CA ILE A 14 8.38 11.02 3.01
C ILE A 14 8.93 11.03 4.44
N CYS A 15 8.56 12.02 5.25
CA CYS A 15 8.99 12.14 6.65
C CYS A 15 7.81 12.33 7.60
N PHE A 16 7.92 11.76 8.80
CA PHE A 16 6.92 11.84 9.86
C PHE A 16 7.59 12.30 11.15
N ARG A 17 6.87 13.06 11.99
CA ARG A 17 7.31 13.37 13.36
C ARG A 17 6.78 12.31 14.30
N MET A 18 7.61 11.87 15.24
CA MET A 18 7.29 10.86 16.23
C MET A 18 7.87 11.26 17.58
N THR A 19 7.19 10.91 18.65
CA THR A 19 7.71 10.97 20.01
C THR A 19 8.83 9.93 20.20
N PRO A 20 9.67 10.05 21.25
CA PRO A 20 10.72 9.08 21.54
C PRO A 20 10.20 7.66 21.84
N GLU A 21 8.98 7.55 22.35
CA GLU A 21 8.33 6.28 22.68
C GLU A 21 7.84 5.57 21.42
N GLU A 22 7.10 6.27 20.56
CA GLU A 22 6.64 5.74 19.27
C GLU A 22 7.83 5.28 18.40
N ARG A 23 8.94 6.02 18.45
CA ARG A 23 10.16 5.64 17.72
C ARG A 23 10.74 4.32 18.22
N ARG A 24 10.78 4.11 19.55
CA ARG A 24 11.28 2.86 20.14
C ARG A 24 10.42 1.68 19.73
N GLU A 25 9.11 1.82 19.77
CA GLU A 25 8.19 0.76 19.33
C GLU A 25 8.35 0.44 17.85
N LEU A 26 8.47 1.46 16.99
CA LEU A 26 8.66 1.28 15.56
C LEU A 26 9.99 0.57 15.25
N GLU A 27 11.09 0.96 15.89
CA GLU A 27 12.38 0.30 15.72
C GLU A 27 12.33 -1.16 16.18
N ALA A 28 11.68 -1.44 17.30
CA ALA A 28 11.45 -2.81 17.77
C ALA A 28 10.66 -3.64 16.75
N ARG A 29 9.56 -3.11 16.18
CA ARG A 29 8.79 -3.80 15.13
C ARG A 29 9.61 -4.09 13.89
N ILE A 30 10.47 -3.14 13.46
CA ILE A 30 11.35 -3.37 12.32
C ILE A 30 12.34 -4.50 12.61
N ILE A 31 12.95 -4.50 13.80
CA ILE A 31 13.89 -5.56 14.22
C ILE A 31 13.20 -6.91 14.23
N VAL A 32 12.04 -7.02 14.88
CA VAL A 32 11.25 -8.27 14.96
C VAL A 32 10.82 -8.75 13.58
N SER A 33 10.52 -7.84 12.65
CA SER A 33 10.14 -8.22 11.29
C SER A 33 11.29 -8.77 10.43
N GLY A 34 12.54 -8.61 10.85
CA GLY A 34 13.73 -9.01 10.07
C GLY A 34 13.93 -8.24 8.76
N MET A 35 13.09 -7.23 8.47
CA MET A 35 13.14 -6.49 7.20
C MET A 35 14.06 -5.25 7.29
N PRO A 36 14.74 -4.87 6.19
CA PRO A 36 15.41 -3.59 6.10
C PRO A 36 14.42 -2.43 6.28
N LYS A 37 14.78 -1.39 7.07
CA LYS A 37 13.91 -0.24 7.39
C LYS A 37 13.11 0.29 6.20
N GLY A 38 13.77 0.55 5.06
CA GLY A 38 13.12 1.08 3.86
C GLY A 38 12.12 0.12 3.20
N LYS A 39 12.34 -1.20 3.29
CA LYS A 39 11.36 -2.19 2.81
C LYS A 39 10.18 -2.27 3.79
N TYR A 40 10.45 -2.28 5.09
CA TYR A 40 9.42 -2.28 6.13
C TYR A 40 8.46 -1.10 5.96
N PHE A 41 8.97 0.13 5.81
CA PHE A 41 8.11 1.30 5.64
C PHE A 41 7.23 1.22 4.41
N ILE A 42 7.77 0.80 3.27
CA ILE A 42 7.01 0.70 2.03
C ILE A 42 5.94 -0.37 2.14
N GLN A 43 6.28 -1.52 2.73
CA GLN A 43 5.35 -2.61 2.94
C GLN A 43 4.24 -2.22 3.92
N SER A 44 4.60 -1.62 5.06
CA SER A 44 3.65 -1.17 6.07
C SER A 44 2.73 -0.08 5.54
N LEU A 45 3.25 0.95 4.88
CA LEU A 45 2.46 2.11 4.47
C LEU A 45 1.61 1.87 3.21
N LEU A 46 2.11 1.11 2.23
CA LEU A 46 1.37 0.88 0.98
C LEU A 46 0.50 -0.38 0.99
N TYR A 47 0.78 -1.34 1.87
CA TYR A 47 0.12 -2.65 1.89
C TYR A 47 -0.57 -2.97 3.21
N GLN A 48 -0.72 -2.00 4.12
CA GLN A 48 -1.61 -2.18 5.28
C GLN A 48 -3.04 -2.45 4.83
N GLU A 49 -3.66 -3.43 5.46
CA GLU A 49 -5.07 -3.76 5.27
C GLU A 49 -5.92 -2.73 6.02
N ILE A 50 -6.65 -1.87 5.30
CA ILE A 50 -7.65 -0.97 5.88
C ILE A 50 -9.01 -1.64 5.72
N ARG A 51 -9.62 -2.06 6.83
CA ARG A 51 -10.94 -2.72 6.82
C ARG A 51 -12.05 -1.68 6.87
N ILE A 52 -12.76 -1.50 5.76
CA ILE A 52 -13.98 -0.68 5.69
C ILE A 52 -15.18 -1.58 6.00
N ALA A 53 -15.77 -1.42 7.19
CA ALA A 53 -16.98 -2.14 7.60
C ALA A 53 -18.23 -1.43 7.04
N VAL A 54 -18.60 -1.72 5.79
CA VAL A 54 -19.89 -1.31 5.20
C VAL A 54 -20.68 -2.58 4.85
N GLY A 55 -22.01 -2.54 5.04
CA GLY A 55 -22.89 -3.69 4.83
C GLY A 55 -22.75 -4.29 3.42
N LYS A 56 -22.69 -5.63 3.34
CA LYS A 56 -22.34 -6.44 2.15
C LYS A 56 -22.96 -5.93 0.82
N TYR A 57 -24.27 -5.68 0.80
CA TYR A 57 -24.98 -5.25 -0.41
C TYR A 57 -24.58 -3.84 -0.91
N GLN A 58 -24.37 -2.90 0.01
CA GLN A 58 -23.96 -1.53 -0.33
C GLN A 58 -22.50 -1.50 -0.78
N SER A 59 -21.65 -2.31 -0.15
CA SER A 59 -20.24 -2.49 -0.50
C SER A 59 -20.06 -3.09 -1.89
N ASP A 60 -20.84 -4.10 -2.26
CA ASP A 60 -20.76 -4.74 -3.58
C ASP A 60 -21.20 -3.80 -4.71
N ARG A 61 -22.27 -3.02 -4.50
CA ARG A 61 -22.73 -2.02 -5.46
C ARG A 61 -21.72 -0.88 -5.62
N LEU A 62 -21.15 -0.40 -4.51
CA LEU A 62 -20.09 0.60 -4.51
C LEU A 62 -18.85 0.09 -5.25
N ARG A 63 -18.45 -1.16 -5.02
CA ARG A 63 -17.32 -1.81 -5.71
C ARG A 63 -17.50 -1.85 -7.23
N LEU A 64 -18.71 -2.15 -7.69
CA LEU A 64 -19.02 -2.19 -9.13
C LEU A 64 -18.88 -0.80 -9.78
N GLU A 65 -19.41 0.24 -9.12
CA GLU A 65 -19.32 1.62 -9.62
C GLU A 65 -17.88 2.15 -9.58
N ILE A 66 -17.10 1.81 -8.56
CA ILE A 66 -15.67 2.13 -8.49
C ILE A 66 -14.91 1.45 -9.64
N ARG A 67 -15.22 0.20 -9.97
CA ARG A 67 -14.59 -0.49 -11.10
C ARG A 67 -14.91 0.18 -12.43
N ARG A 68 -16.18 0.54 -12.66
CA ARG A 68 -16.63 1.26 -13.87
C ARG A 68 -15.95 2.63 -14.00
N LEU A 69 -15.83 3.37 -12.90
CA LEU A 69 -15.10 4.65 -12.88
C LEU A 69 -13.63 4.49 -13.25
N ARG A 70 -12.98 3.43 -12.76
CA ARG A 70 -11.59 3.14 -13.10
C ARG A 70 -11.42 2.83 -14.59
N GLU A 71 -12.26 1.97 -15.15
CA GLU A 71 -12.22 1.62 -16.59
C GLU A 71 -12.33 2.90 -17.44
N ARG A 72 -13.28 3.78 -17.12
CA ARG A 72 -13.42 5.08 -17.80
C ARG A 72 -12.19 5.99 -17.65
N LEU A 73 -11.54 5.99 -16.49
CA LEU A 73 -10.32 6.79 -16.26
C LEU A 73 -9.08 6.22 -16.95
N GLU A 74 -9.06 4.92 -17.25
CA GLU A 74 -8.00 4.28 -18.04
C GLU A 74 -8.12 4.63 -19.53
N ASP A 75 -9.35 4.75 -20.05
CA ASP A 75 -9.63 5.08 -21.46
C ASP A 75 -9.40 6.57 -21.81
N ILE A 76 -9.41 7.47 -20.82
CA ILE A 76 -9.13 8.88 -21.06
C ILE A 76 -7.63 9.04 -21.39
N ASN A 77 -7.34 9.45 -22.62
CA ASN A 77 -6.03 9.89 -23.05
C ASN A 77 -6.11 11.35 -23.51
N THR A 78 -5.35 12.23 -22.85
CA THR A 78 -5.37 13.68 -23.11
C THR A 78 -3.96 14.14 -23.39
N GLU A 79 -3.76 15.04 -24.36
CA GLU A 79 -2.44 15.62 -24.70
C GLU A 79 -2.02 16.76 -23.74
N ASN A 80 -2.97 17.29 -22.97
CA ASN A 80 -2.71 18.33 -21.98
C ASN A 80 -1.98 17.73 -20.76
N LYS A 81 -0.76 18.22 -20.52
CA LYS A 81 0.15 17.75 -19.47
C LYS A 81 -0.41 17.89 -18.04
N GLU A 82 -1.12 18.98 -17.75
CA GLU A 82 -1.72 19.21 -16.42
C GLU A 82 -2.88 18.22 -16.16
N LEU A 83 -3.70 18.00 -17.19
CA LEU A 83 -4.77 17.00 -17.14
C LEU A 83 -4.20 15.58 -17.02
N GLN A 84 -3.06 15.29 -17.67
CA GLN A 84 -2.39 13.99 -17.51
C GLN A 84 -1.91 13.74 -16.08
N GLU A 85 -1.25 14.71 -15.44
CA GLU A 85 -0.82 14.58 -14.04
C GLU A 85 -2.01 14.32 -13.12
N THR A 86 -3.09 15.08 -13.30
CA THR A 86 -4.34 14.91 -12.54
C THR A 86 -4.95 13.51 -12.75
N LEU A 87 -4.89 12.98 -13.98
CA LEU A 87 -5.35 11.63 -14.31
C LEU A 87 -4.47 10.55 -13.67
N VAL A 88 -3.16 10.74 -13.61
CA VAL A 88 -2.23 9.83 -12.93
C VAL A 88 -2.56 9.76 -11.43
N ASP A 89 -2.81 10.90 -10.79
CA ASP A 89 -3.22 10.96 -9.38
C ASP A 89 -4.57 10.28 -9.16
N CYS A 90 -5.56 10.55 -10.03
CA CYS A 90 -6.86 9.87 -9.99
C CYS A 90 -6.71 8.34 -10.13
N ARG A 91 -5.87 7.86 -11.05
CA ARG A 91 -5.60 6.43 -11.23
C ARG A 91 -4.93 5.81 -10.01
N ALA A 92 -3.98 6.52 -9.39
CA ALA A 92 -3.33 6.08 -8.16
C ALA A 92 -4.33 5.97 -6.99
N LEU A 93 -5.20 6.97 -6.81
CA LEU A 93 -6.28 6.95 -5.82
C LEU A 93 -7.24 5.78 -6.06
N MET A 94 -7.72 5.59 -7.29
CA MET A 94 -8.64 4.50 -7.64
C MET A 94 -8.03 3.13 -7.38
N LYS A 95 -6.73 2.96 -7.67
CA LYS A 95 -6.00 1.72 -7.37
C LYS A 95 -5.94 1.44 -5.87
N GLN A 96 -5.72 2.46 -5.03
CA GLN A 96 -5.74 2.30 -3.58
C GLN A 96 -7.14 1.98 -3.06
N ILE A 97 -8.17 2.67 -3.56
CA ILE A 97 -9.56 2.42 -3.17
C ILE A 97 -9.97 0.97 -3.47
N ILE A 98 -9.64 0.44 -4.66
CA ILE A 98 -9.93 -0.96 -4.99
C ILE A 98 -9.19 -1.93 -4.07
N LYS A 99 -7.94 -1.62 -3.69
CA LYS A 99 -7.17 -2.47 -2.79
C LYS A 99 -7.73 -2.48 -1.37
N ILE A 100 -8.18 -1.32 -0.90
CA ILE A 100 -8.82 -1.14 0.42
C ILE A 100 -10.21 -1.81 0.45
N THR A 101 -10.98 -1.71 -0.64
CA THR A 101 -12.36 -2.24 -0.73
C THR A 101 -12.44 -3.69 -1.23
N GLY A 102 -11.39 -4.19 -1.89
CA GLY A 102 -11.30 -5.55 -2.42
C GLY A 102 -10.64 -6.55 -1.48
N GLY A 103 -10.43 -6.18 -0.20
CA GLY A 103 -9.94 -7.08 0.84
C GLY A 103 -10.82 -8.32 0.90
N ASP A 104 -10.18 -9.45 0.59
CA ASP A 104 -10.80 -10.76 0.51
C ASP A 104 -11.56 -11.08 1.79
N SER A 105 -12.76 -11.60 1.61
CA SER A 105 -13.60 -12.14 2.66
C SER A 105 -12.93 -13.38 3.26
N GLY A 106 -12.14 -13.18 4.32
CA GLY A 106 -11.82 -14.23 5.28
C GLY A 106 -10.42 -14.82 5.20
N VAL A 107 -9.49 -14.25 5.97
CA VAL A 107 -8.48 -15.05 6.68
C VAL A 107 -8.42 -14.55 8.12
N ARG A 108 -8.88 -15.39 9.04
CA ARG A 108 -8.63 -15.20 10.48
C ARG A 108 -7.24 -15.76 10.74
N LEU A 109 -6.22 -14.90 10.71
CA LEU A 109 -4.85 -15.30 11.04
C LEU A 109 -4.86 -15.96 12.43
N MET A 110 -4.45 -17.22 12.48
CA MET A 110 -4.32 -17.99 13.72
C MET A 110 -2.84 -17.98 14.13
N ALA A 111 -2.57 -18.15 15.43
CA ALA A 111 -1.19 -18.15 15.95
C ALA A 111 -0.26 -19.15 15.25
N ASN A 112 -0.81 -20.18 14.61
CA ASN A 112 -0.08 -21.22 13.89
C ASN A 112 0.48 -20.76 12.54
N ASP A 113 -0.04 -19.67 11.95
CA ASP A 113 0.44 -19.13 10.67
C ASP A 113 1.81 -18.42 10.81
N PHE A 114 2.27 -18.22 12.06
CA PHE A 114 3.57 -17.63 12.39
C PHE A 114 4.63 -18.66 12.78
N ARG A 115 4.38 -19.97 12.63
CA ARG A 115 5.43 -20.97 12.87
C ARG A 115 6.42 -20.98 11.71
N THR A 116 7.64 -20.55 12.00
CA THR A 116 8.80 -20.72 11.12
C THR A 116 9.09 -22.21 10.98
N VAL A 117 8.80 -22.77 9.80
CA VAL A 117 9.35 -24.08 9.44
C VAL A 117 10.80 -23.81 9.05
N MET A 118 11.73 -24.36 9.82
CA MET A 118 13.14 -24.42 9.45
C MET A 118 13.19 -25.31 8.21
N GLN A 119 13.44 -24.70 7.06
CA GLN A 119 13.74 -25.46 5.85
C GLN A 119 15.18 -25.91 6.01
N ASP A 120 15.36 -27.20 6.29
CA ASP A 120 16.67 -27.83 6.30
C ASP A 120 17.27 -27.67 4.89
N ASP A 121 18.41 -27.00 4.84
CA ASP A 121 19.23 -26.86 3.63
C ASP A 121 19.72 -28.26 3.21
N GLU A 122 19.14 -28.82 2.15
CA GLU A 122 19.74 -29.97 1.45
C GLU A 122 20.57 -29.51 0.25
N LYS A 123 21.89 -29.65 0.45
CA LYS A 123 23.01 -29.90 -0.48
C LYS A 123 23.35 -28.89 -1.59
#